data_AF-A0A919IYW8-F1
#
_entry.id   AF-A0A919IYW8-F1
#
_cell.length_a   1.000
_cell.length_b   1.000
_cell.length_c   1.000
_cell.angle_alpha   90.00
_cell.angle_beta   90.00
_cell.angle_gamma   90.00
#
_symmetry.space_group_name_H-M   'P 1'
#
loop_
_entity.id
_entity.type
_entity.pdbx_description
1 polymer ?
#
loop_
_entity_poly.entity_id
_entity_poly.type
_entity_poly.pdbx_seq_one_letter_code
_entity_poly.pdbx_strand_id
1 'polypeptide(L)'
;MLTEAQATDYVSRYDGVTTEVLTDGSWLPERRAFWRMTFDGCAGPDVIADLFGDGDALDEEIRAAGRWPVIAIGDRFAQIIWHGHDLEGGDDYVALAPGRAVSVAARQGHGYGPGLSWAEFRRLATTPQRALLALPALGDADVPPAAVDLITEALVTVGDAAPIAAAEAARQMLASPVHWVGDRSVLVCDGEFAVRKPGGLPDVDLRLVTGALLGTGNP
;
A
#
# COMPACT_ATOMS: atom_id res chain seq x y z
N MET A 1 6.28 8.67 -10.60
CA MET A 1 5.14 8.56 -11.55
C MET A 1 5.36 7.34 -12.43
N LEU A 2 4.30 6.61 -12.81
CA LEU A 2 4.39 5.45 -13.70
C LEU A 2 4.93 5.87 -15.08
N THR A 3 5.62 4.97 -15.77
CA THR A 3 5.90 5.14 -17.21
C THR A 3 4.64 4.88 -18.03
N GLU A 4 4.59 5.35 -19.28
CA GLU A 4 3.43 5.14 -20.17
C GLU A 4 3.04 3.66 -20.30
N ALA A 5 4.04 2.78 -20.40
CA ALA A 5 3.80 1.34 -20.49
C ALA A 5 3.23 0.77 -19.18
N GLN A 6 3.71 1.23 -18.02
CA GLN A 6 3.16 0.82 -16.71
C GLN A 6 1.74 1.36 -16.51
N ALA A 7 1.50 2.61 -16.90
CA ALA A 7 0.20 3.25 -16.84
C ALA A 7 -0.81 2.48 -17.70
N THR A 8 -0.43 2.15 -18.94
CA THR A 8 -1.25 1.36 -19.87
C THR A 8 -1.56 -0.02 -19.33
N ASP A 9 -0.55 -0.75 -18.82
CA ASP A 9 -0.73 -2.07 -18.19
C ASP A 9 -1.71 -1.99 -17.01
N TYR A 10 -1.55 -0.99 -16.13
CA TYR A 10 -2.44 -0.79 -14.99
C TYR A 10 -3.88 -0.50 -15.39
N VAL A 11 -4.13 0.49 -16.26
CA VAL A 11 -5.52 0.88 -16.59
C VAL A 11 -6.23 -0.16 -17.46
N SER A 12 -5.50 -1.06 -18.12
CA SER A 12 -6.08 -2.12 -18.97
C SER A 12 -7.01 -3.10 -18.22
N ARG A 13 -6.95 -3.12 -16.88
CA ARG A 13 -7.86 -3.89 -16.03
C ARG A 13 -9.25 -3.25 -15.85
N TYR A 14 -9.42 -2.02 -16.32
CA TYR A 14 -10.65 -1.26 -16.22
C TYR A 14 -11.18 -0.91 -17.61
N ASP A 15 -12.41 -1.36 -17.88
CA ASP A 15 -13.04 -1.14 -19.17
C ASP A 15 -13.24 0.35 -19.45
N GLY A 16 -12.71 0.82 -20.58
CA GLY A 16 -12.89 2.20 -21.06
C GLY A 16 -12.04 3.26 -20.34
N VAL A 17 -11.15 2.87 -19.43
CA VAL A 17 -10.26 3.80 -18.73
C VAL A 17 -8.98 4.04 -19.52
N THR A 18 -8.55 5.30 -19.62
CA THR A 18 -7.32 5.71 -20.30
C THR A 18 -6.27 6.20 -19.31
N THR A 19 -5.01 6.24 -19.72
CA THR A 19 -3.88 6.65 -18.86
C THR A 19 -3.98 8.09 -18.35
N GLU A 20 -4.76 8.95 -19.01
CA GLU A 20 -4.99 10.34 -18.61
C GLU A 20 -5.68 10.48 -17.25
N VAL A 21 -6.37 9.44 -16.76
CA VAL A 21 -6.97 9.47 -15.42
C VAL A 21 -5.91 9.52 -14.32
N LEU A 22 -4.73 8.93 -14.56
CA LEU A 22 -3.66 8.83 -13.58
C LEU A 22 -2.98 10.19 -13.42
N THR A 23 -2.87 10.66 -12.18
CA THR A 23 -2.28 11.97 -11.86
C THR A 23 -1.27 11.87 -10.73
N ASP A 24 -0.45 12.89 -10.57
CA ASP A 24 0.47 12.94 -9.44
C ASP A 24 -0.29 13.15 -8.12
N GLY A 25 -0.11 12.21 -7.19
CA GLY A 25 -0.73 12.23 -5.86
C GLY A 25 0.21 12.69 -4.75
N SER A 26 1.39 13.21 -5.07
CA SER A 26 2.45 13.52 -4.09
C SER A 26 2.04 14.53 -3.00
N TRP A 27 1.00 15.31 -3.23
CA TRP A 27 0.42 16.28 -2.30
C TRP A 27 -0.49 15.65 -1.24
N LEU A 28 -1.04 14.45 -1.48
CA LEU A 28 -2.01 13.82 -0.57
C LEU A 28 -1.44 13.56 0.84
N PRO A 29 -0.21 13.06 1.00
CA PRO A 29 0.39 12.84 2.32
C PRO A 29 0.56 14.09 3.19
N GLU A 30 0.47 15.30 2.61
CA GLU A 30 0.51 16.57 3.36
C GLU A 30 -0.81 16.82 4.10
N ARG A 31 -1.89 16.13 3.72
CA ARG A 31 -3.21 16.28 4.32
C ARG A 31 -3.44 15.24 5.40
N ARG A 32 -3.81 15.69 6.59
CA ARG A 32 -4.11 14.82 7.73
C ARG A 32 -5.19 13.76 7.41
N ALA A 33 -6.21 14.15 6.65
CA ALA A 33 -7.31 13.24 6.35
C ALA A 33 -6.99 12.18 5.29
N PHE A 34 -5.95 12.38 4.47
CA PHE A 34 -5.41 11.31 3.64
C PHE A 34 -4.96 10.13 4.51
N TRP A 35 -4.31 10.41 5.64
CA TRP A 35 -3.89 9.36 6.57
C TRP A 35 -5.06 8.68 7.24
N ARG A 36 -6.11 9.43 7.59
CA ARG A 36 -7.37 8.87 8.09
C ARG A 36 -7.97 7.88 7.10
N MET A 37 -8.12 8.28 5.84
CA MET A 37 -8.64 7.44 4.76
C MET A 37 -7.75 6.20 4.54
N THR A 38 -6.42 6.41 4.48
CA THR A 38 -5.43 5.34 4.25
C THR A 38 -5.46 4.26 5.33
N PHE A 39 -5.70 4.63 6.59
CA PHE A 39 -5.69 3.69 7.72
C PHE A 39 -7.07 3.24 8.18
N ASP A 40 -8.14 3.58 7.45
CA ASP A 40 -9.48 3.13 7.78
C ASP A 40 -9.54 1.59 7.80
N GLY A 41 -9.99 0.98 8.89
CA GLY A 41 -9.99 -0.48 9.06
C GLY A 41 -8.61 -1.14 9.30
N CYS A 42 -7.51 -0.38 9.41
CA CYS A 42 -6.21 -0.93 9.81
C CYS A 42 -6.04 -1.08 11.33
N ALA A 43 -6.84 -0.36 12.11
CA ALA A 43 -6.93 -0.47 13.57
C ALA A 43 -8.37 -0.14 13.99
N GLY A 44 -8.66 -0.23 15.29
CA GLY A 44 -9.96 0.16 15.83
C GLY A 44 -10.34 1.60 15.43
N PRO A 45 -11.63 1.88 15.11
CA PRO A 45 -12.05 3.18 14.58
C PRO A 45 -11.74 4.35 15.53
N ASP A 46 -11.82 4.12 16.84
CA ASP A 46 -11.47 5.09 17.88
C ASP A 46 -9.96 5.38 17.88
N VAL A 47 -9.13 4.35 17.72
CA VAL A 47 -7.67 4.49 17.63
C VAL A 47 -7.29 5.33 16.42
N ILE A 48 -7.89 5.05 15.26
CA ILE A 48 -7.66 5.86 14.05
C ILE A 48 -8.16 7.30 14.24
N ALA A 49 -9.25 7.52 15.00
CA ALA A 49 -9.78 8.86 15.27
C ALA A 49 -8.84 9.66 16.17
N ASP A 50 -8.28 9.03 17.20
CA ASP A 50 -7.28 9.65 18.05
C ASP A 50 -6.00 10.01 17.27
N LEU A 51 -5.61 9.19 16.29
CA LEU A 51 -4.41 9.43 15.47
C LEU A 51 -4.56 10.56 14.47
N PHE A 52 -5.68 10.62 13.75
CA PHE A 52 -5.84 11.48 12.56
C PHE A 52 -7.03 12.44 12.65
N GLY A 53 -7.80 12.43 13.74
CA GLY A 53 -9.01 13.22 13.91
C GLY A 53 -10.19 12.70 13.09
N ASP A 54 -11.24 13.53 13.05
CA ASP A 54 -12.44 13.27 12.25
C ASP A 54 -12.17 13.44 10.75
N GLY A 55 -12.81 12.59 9.94
CA GLY A 55 -12.59 12.55 8.49
C GLY A 55 -13.02 13.84 7.79
N ASP A 56 -12.21 14.29 6.83
CA ASP A 56 -12.59 15.33 5.87
C ASP A 56 -13.28 14.72 4.64
N ALA A 57 -13.75 15.59 3.74
CA ALA A 57 -14.37 15.20 2.48
C ALA A 57 -13.36 14.87 1.36
N LEU A 58 -12.11 14.48 1.68
CA LEU A 58 -11.06 14.24 0.68
C LEU A 58 -11.43 13.13 -0.31
N ASP A 59 -12.09 12.07 0.15
CA ASP A 59 -12.56 10.99 -0.75
C ASP A 59 -13.56 11.54 -1.80
N GLU A 60 -14.47 12.43 -1.37
CA GLU A 60 -15.39 13.13 -2.28
C GLU A 60 -14.65 14.05 -3.24
N GLU A 61 -13.64 14.77 -2.76
CA GLU A 61 -12.82 15.67 -3.56
C GLU A 61 -12.05 14.92 -4.66
N ILE A 62 -11.39 13.82 -4.32
CA ILE A 62 -10.65 12.97 -5.28
C ILE A 62 -11.63 12.41 -6.31
N ARG A 63 -12.78 11.90 -5.87
CA ARG A 63 -13.79 11.33 -6.76
C ARG A 63 -14.38 12.39 -7.70
N ALA A 64 -14.72 13.57 -7.19
CA ALA A 64 -15.24 14.68 -7.98
C ALA A 64 -14.23 15.19 -9.02
N ALA A 65 -12.93 15.08 -8.75
CA ALA A 65 -11.90 15.39 -9.73
C ALA A 65 -11.88 14.42 -10.93
N GLY A 66 -12.44 13.21 -10.77
CA GLY A 66 -12.43 12.17 -11.80
C GLY A 66 -11.01 11.75 -12.20
N ARG A 67 -10.06 11.87 -11.26
CA ARG A 67 -8.65 11.51 -11.43
C ARG A 67 -8.27 10.45 -10.42
N TRP A 68 -7.23 9.68 -10.73
CA TRP A 68 -6.69 8.62 -9.90
C TRP A 68 -5.27 9.00 -9.46
N PRO A 69 -5.12 9.56 -8.24
CA PRO A 69 -3.83 9.97 -7.73
C PRO A 69 -2.87 8.78 -7.56
N VAL A 70 -1.64 8.95 -8.02
CA VAL A 70 -0.54 8.00 -7.89
C VAL A 70 0.47 8.53 -6.88
N ILE A 71 0.70 7.78 -5.81
CA ILE A 71 1.67 8.11 -4.76
C ILE A 71 2.84 7.14 -4.84
N ALA A 72 4.02 7.64 -5.18
CA ALA A 72 5.23 6.82 -5.19
C ALA A 72 5.73 6.59 -3.75
N ILE A 73 5.85 5.32 -3.36
CA ILE A 73 6.38 4.93 -2.05
C ILE A 73 7.87 4.59 -2.14
N GLY A 74 8.31 4.13 -3.32
CA GLY A 74 9.70 3.98 -3.72
C GLY A 74 9.83 3.95 -5.23
N ASP A 75 11.02 3.63 -5.75
CA ASP A 75 11.29 3.63 -7.20
C ASP A 75 10.46 2.58 -7.96
N ARG A 76 10.05 1.53 -7.25
CA ARG A 76 9.41 0.34 -7.83
C ARG A 76 8.11 -0.03 -7.13
N PHE A 77 7.54 0.87 -6.33
CA PHE A 77 6.31 0.62 -5.58
C PHE A 77 5.48 1.90 -5.45
N ALA A 78 4.19 1.81 -5.71
CA ALA A 78 3.26 2.94 -5.64
C ALA A 78 1.90 2.52 -5.08
N GLN A 79 1.19 3.49 -4.50
CA GLN A 79 -0.23 3.41 -4.20
C GLN A 79 -0.99 4.19 -5.28
N ILE A 80 -2.10 3.64 -5.76
CA ILE A 80 -2.98 4.30 -6.72
C ILE A 80 -4.38 4.32 -6.11
N ILE A 81 -4.90 5.52 -5.88
CA ILE A 81 -6.27 5.71 -5.41
C ILE A 81 -7.15 5.83 -6.65
N TRP A 82 -8.04 4.87 -6.83
CA TRP A 82 -8.93 4.79 -7.97
C TRP A 82 -10.39 4.80 -7.54
N HIS A 83 -11.25 5.27 -8.44
CA HIS A 83 -12.69 5.23 -8.28
C HIS A 83 -13.31 4.73 -9.58
N GLY A 84 -14.23 3.78 -9.46
CA GLY A 84 -15.02 3.25 -10.57
C GLY A 84 -16.07 4.25 -11.06
N HIS A 85 -16.88 3.80 -12.02
CA HIS A 85 -18.05 4.54 -12.50
C HIS A 85 -19.25 4.46 -11.54
N ASP A 86 -19.23 3.49 -10.64
CA ASP A 86 -20.12 3.29 -9.50
C ASP A 86 -19.54 3.96 -8.24
N LEU A 87 -20.26 3.87 -7.11
CA LEU A 87 -19.75 4.34 -5.81
C LEU A 87 -18.60 3.44 -5.28
N GLU A 88 -18.07 2.53 -6.12
CA GLU A 88 -16.94 1.69 -5.78
C GLU A 88 -15.63 2.42 -6.06
N GLY A 89 -14.63 2.15 -5.25
CA GLY A 89 -13.30 2.67 -5.38
C GLY A 89 -12.37 1.95 -4.43
N GLY A 90 -11.10 2.31 -4.49
CA GLY A 90 -10.13 1.81 -3.54
C GLY A 90 -8.73 2.31 -3.78
N ASP A 91 -7.86 1.85 -2.90
CA ASP A 91 -6.44 2.08 -2.98
C ASP A 91 -5.71 0.78 -3.30
N ASP A 92 -5.04 0.78 -4.44
CA ASP A 92 -4.25 -0.34 -4.93
C ASP A 92 -2.77 -0.09 -4.73
N TYR A 93 -2.08 -1.10 -4.25
CA TYR A 93 -0.64 -1.11 -4.11
C TYR A 93 -0.04 -1.90 -5.25
N VAL A 94 0.81 -1.24 -6.03
CA VAL A 94 1.38 -1.80 -7.26
C VAL A 94 2.90 -1.87 -7.19
N ALA A 95 3.44 -3.02 -7.60
CA ALA A 95 4.85 -3.18 -7.89
C ALA A 95 5.13 -2.81 -9.35
N LEU A 96 6.13 -1.96 -9.56
CA LEU A 96 6.45 -1.38 -10.87
C LEU A 96 7.65 -2.06 -11.50
N ALA A 97 7.40 -2.94 -12.46
CA ALA A 97 8.42 -3.58 -13.28
C ALA A 97 8.54 -2.89 -14.66
N PRO A 98 9.61 -3.15 -15.44
CA PRO A 98 9.70 -2.61 -16.81
C PRO A 98 8.45 -2.99 -17.64
N GLY A 99 7.67 -1.98 -18.02
CA GLY A 99 6.45 -2.15 -18.81
C GLY A 99 5.27 -2.81 -18.11
N ARG A 100 5.34 -3.07 -16.80
CA ARG A 100 4.28 -3.74 -16.03
C ARG A 100 4.02 -3.04 -14.69
N ALA A 101 2.77 -2.95 -14.29
CA ALA A 101 2.30 -2.49 -12.99
C ALA A 101 1.45 -3.59 -12.35
N VAL A 102 2.08 -4.43 -11.53
CA VAL A 102 1.43 -5.59 -10.92
C VAL A 102 0.80 -5.18 -9.61
N SER A 103 -0.53 -5.28 -9.49
CA SER A 103 -1.21 -5.05 -8.22
C SER A 103 -0.93 -6.19 -7.24
N VAL A 104 -0.54 -5.84 -6.02
CA VAL A 104 -0.14 -6.80 -4.98
C VAL A 104 -1.03 -6.73 -3.74
N ALA A 105 -1.74 -5.62 -3.54
CA ALA A 105 -2.75 -5.48 -2.51
C ALA A 105 -3.77 -4.42 -2.93
N ALA A 106 -4.99 -4.54 -2.43
CA ALA A 106 -6.03 -3.53 -2.50
C ALA A 106 -6.82 -3.56 -1.19
N ARG A 107 -7.24 -2.42 -0.65
CA ARG A 107 -7.98 -2.42 0.63
C ARG A 107 -9.50 -2.28 0.47
N GLN A 108 -9.96 -1.70 -0.63
CA GLN A 108 -11.38 -1.55 -0.94
C GLN A 108 -11.69 -2.18 -2.31
N GLY A 109 -12.98 -2.23 -2.69
CA GLY A 109 -13.40 -2.84 -3.97
C GLY A 109 -13.08 -4.33 -4.07
N HIS A 110 -13.49 -5.12 -3.08
CA HIS A 110 -13.09 -6.53 -2.90
C HIS A 110 -11.60 -6.71 -2.54
N GLY A 111 -11.17 -5.98 -1.51
CA GLY A 111 -9.79 -5.92 -1.06
C GLY A 111 -9.11 -7.30 -0.92
N TYR A 112 -7.84 -7.33 -1.26
CA TYR A 112 -6.98 -8.50 -1.24
C TYR A 112 -5.60 -8.11 -0.72
N GLY A 113 -4.93 -9.06 -0.10
CA GLY A 113 -3.64 -8.81 0.54
C GLY A 113 -3.32 -9.84 1.62
N PRO A 114 -2.19 -9.65 2.31
CA PRO A 114 -1.23 -8.55 2.17
C PRO A 114 -0.39 -8.63 0.88
N GLY A 115 0.26 -7.53 0.53
CA GLY A 115 1.13 -7.42 -0.65
C GLY A 115 2.63 -7.45 -0.35
N LEU A 116 3.01 -7.19 0.91
CA LEU A 116 4.39 -7.05 1.37
C LEU A 116 4.70 -7.98 2.55
N SER A 117 5.86 -8.62 2.47
CA SER A 117 6.55 -9.16 3.65
C SER A 117 7.23 -8.05 4.46
N TRP A 118 7.62 -8.35 5.69
CA TRP A 118 8.39 -7.44 6.54
C TRP A 118 9.71 -7.00 5.89
N ALA A 119 10.42 -7.93 5.23
CA ALA A 119 11.69 -7.65 4.58
C ALA A 119 11.55 -6.66 3.40
N GLU A 120 10.47 -6.74 2.64
CA GLU A 120 10.14 -5.83 1.55
C GLU A 120 9.68 -4.48 2.10
N PHE A 121 8.80 -4.49 3.10
CA PHE A 121 8.37 -3.28 3.80
C PHE A 121 9.55 -2.47 4.34
N ARG A 122 10.53 -3.12 4.98
CA ARG A 122 11.71 -2.43 5.53
C ARG A 122 12.56 -1.71 4.50
N ARG A 123 12.56 -2.17 3.25
CA ARG A 123 13.27 -1.49 2.16
C ARG A 123 12.54 -0.25 1.68
N LEU A 124 11.20 -0.27 1.73
CA LEU A 124 10.36 0.87 1.37
C LEU A 124 10.34 1.92 2.48
N ALA A 125 10.30 1.48 3.74
CA ALA A 125 10.24 2.28 4.97
C ALA A 125 11.54 3.05 5.30
N THR A 126 12.01 3.82 4.32
CA THR A 126 13.22 4.67 4.39
C THR A 126 12.98 6.01 5.09
N THR A 127 11.72 6.43 5.20
CA THR A 127 11.28 7.61 5.96
C THR A 127 10.00 7.28 6.73
N PRO A 128 9.65 8.01 7.80
CA PRO A 128 8.37 7.88 8.50
C PRO A 128 7.16 7.85 7.56
N GLN A 129 7.10 8.80 6.62
CA GLN A 129 6.02 8.90 5.65
C GLN A 129 5.95 7.67 4.73
N ARG A 130 7.08 7.17 4.22
CA ARG A 130 7.10 5.97 3.38
C ARG A 130 6.74 4.71 4.17
N ALA A 131 7.14 4.64 5.44
CA ALA A 131 6.74 3.57 6.34
C ALA A 131 5.21 3.54 6.47
N LEU A 132 4.59 4.69 6.75
CA LEU A 132 3.12 4.76 6.86
C LEU A 132 2.40 4.49 5.54
N LEU A 133 2.92 4.99 4.40
CA LEU A 133 2.31 4.69 3.10
C LEU A 133 2.33 3.20 2.75
N ALA A 134 3.42 2.50 3.07
CA ALA A 134 3.56 1.07 2.77
C ALA A 134 2.83 0.17 3.79
N LEU A 135 2.56 0.66 5.00
CA LEU A 135 2.06 -0.14 6.11
C LEU A 135 0.75 -0.88 5.79
N PRO A 136 -0.24 -0.29 5.09
CA PRO A 136 -1.48 -1.02 4.81
C PRO A 136 -1.31 -2.22 3.86
N ALA A 137 -0.22 -2.29 3.10
CA ALA A 137 0.11 -3.45 2.27
C ALA A 137 0.95 -4.51 3.01
N LEU A 138 1.45 -4.21 4.22
CA LEU A 138 2.20 -5.16 5.06
C LEU A 138 1.25 -6.14 5.74
N GLY A 139 1.62 -7.41 5.72
CA GLY A 139 1.08 -8.41 6.63
C GLY A 139 2.06 -9.56 6.73
N ASP A 140 2.66 -9.73 7.90
CA ASP A 140 3.70 -10.72 8.14
C ASP A 140 3.71 -11.05 9.64
N ALA A 141 3.58 -12.32 9.98
CA ALA A 141 3.60 -12.82 11.34
C ALA A 141 5.02 -12.81 11.95
N ASP A 142 6.05 -12.80 11.10
CA ASP A 142 7.47 -12.83 11.52
C ASP A 142 8.05 -11.42 11.77
N VAL A 143 7.20 -10.41 11.99
CA VAL A 143 7.64 -9.06 12.36
C VAL A 143 8.42 -9.07 13.69
N PRO A 144 9.62 -8.47 13.76
CA PRO A 144 10.39 -8.42 14.98
C PRO A 144 9.74 -7.49 16.01
N PRO A 145 9.95 -7.68 17.33
CA PRO A 145 9.37 -6.81 18.35
C PRO A 145 9.66 -5.31 18.16
N ALA A 146 10.86 -4.97 17.64
CA ALA A 146 11.26 -3.60 17.34
C ALA A 146 10.45 -2.94 16.19
N ALA A 147 9.62 -3.70 15.46
CA ALA A 147 8.72 -3.15 14.44
C ALA A 147 7.69 -2.19 15.05
N VAL A 148 7.21 -2.48 16.26
CA VAL A 148 6.24 -1.63 16.96
C VAL A 148 6.84 -0.25 17.21
N ASP A 149 8.07 -0.18 17.70
CA ASP A 149 8.74 1.11 17.98
C ASP A 149 8.91 1.92 16.70
N LEU A 150 9.29 1.27 15.60
CA LEU A 150 9.44 1.93 14.30
C LEU A 150 8.13 2.54 13.78
N ILE A 151 7.03 1.78 13.82
CA ILE A 151 5.73 2.28 13.37
C ILE A 151 5.19 3.34 14.33
N THR A 152 5.43 3.18 15.63
CA THR A 152 5.09 4.20 16.63
C THR A 152 5.78 5.53 16.33
N GLU A 153 7.09 5.51 16.11
CA GLU A 153 7.86 6.71 15.74
C GLU A 153 7.33 7.35 14.46
N ALA A 154 6.98 6.53 13.46
CA ALA A 154 6.42 7.02 12.21
C ALA A 154 5.06 7.72 12.39
N LEU A 155 4.16 7.11 13.19
CA LEU A 155 2.85 7.68 13.54
C LEU A 155 2.98 8.97 14.33
N VAL A 156 3.91 9.04 15.29
CA VAL A 156 4.18 10.29 16.04
C VAL A 156 4.71 11.37 15.09
N THR A 157 5.65 11.02 14.22
CA THR A 157 6.31 12.00 13.33
C THR A 157 5.37 12.57 12.26
N VAL A 158 4.53 11.72 11.66
CA VAL A 158 3.66 12.11 10.53
C VAL A 158 2.26 12.48 10.99
N GLY A 159 1.71 11.73 11.94
CA GLY A 159 0.35 11.90 12.43
C GLY A 159 0.24 12.87 13.60
N ASP A 160 1.34 13.39 14.15
CA ASP A 160 1.34 14.19 15.39
C ASP A 160 0.57 13.48 16.52
N ALA A 161 0.68 12.15 16.54
CA ALA A 161 -0.07 11.31 17.46
C ALA A 161 0.58 11.30 18.85
N ALA A 162 -0.26 11.21 19.89
CA ALA A 162 0.24 10.93 21.22
C ALA A 162 0.98 9.57 21.24
N PRO A 163 2.20 9.46 21.81
CA PRO A 163 3.00 8.24 21.74
C PRO A 163 2.30 6.96 22.22
N ILE A 164 1.42 7.07 23.22
CA ILE A 164 0.65 5.93 23.74
C ILE A 164 -0.38 5.43 22.72
N ALA A 165 -1.13 6.35 22.09
CA ALA A 165 -2.10 6.01 21.04
C ALA A 165 -1.39 5.47 19.79
N ALA A 166 -0.26 6.07 19.41
CA ALA A 166 0.60 5.60 18.32
C ALA A 166 1.11 4.17 18.56
N ALA A 167 1.55 3.85 19.79
CA ALA A 167 2.02 2.51 20.12
C ALA A 167 0.92 1.46 20.09
N GLU A 168 -0.29 1.81 20.54
CA GLU A 168 -1.43 0.92 20.46
C GLU A 168 -1.85 0.65 19.00
N ALA A 169 -1.94 1.71 18.19
CA ALA A 169 -2.22 1.59 16.77
C ALA A 169 -1.18 0.72 16.05
N ALA A 170 0.11 0.95 16.32
CA ALA A 170 1.20 0.18 15.73
C ALA A 170 1.06 -1.32 16.01
N ARG A 171 0.68 -1.72 17.23
CA ARG A 171 0.45 -3.14 17.55
C ARG A 171 -0.72 -3.74 16.77
N GLN A 172 -1.82 -3.00 16.64
CA GLN A 172 -2.98 -3.47 15.88
C GLN A 172 -2.66 -3.59 14.38
N MET A 173 -2.01 -2.58 13.81
CA MET A 173 -1.64 -2.55 12.38
C MET A 173 -0.61 -3.62 11.99
N LEU A 174 0.25 -4.03 12.93
CA LEU A 174 1.25 -5.08 12.71
C LEU A 174 0.73 -6.49 13.03
N ALA A 175 -0.47 -6.62 13.61
CA ALA A 175 -1.03 -7.92 13.95
C ALA A 175 -1.49 -8.63 12.67
N SER A 176 -0.67 -9.55 12.17
CA SER A 176 -0.99 -10.38 11.01
C SER A 176 -0.75 -11.86 11.30
N PRO A 177 -1.66 -12.77 10.89
CA PRO A 177 -1.48 -14.20 11.09
C PRO A 177 -0.73 -14.90 9.95
N VAL A 178 -0.40 -14.18 8.87
CA VAL A 178 0.10 -14.75 7.62
C VAL A 178 1.63 -14.78 7.60
N HIS A 179 2.20 -15.79 6.96
CA HIS A 179 3.64 -15.97 6.83
C HIS A 179 4.06 -15.88 5.37
N TRP A 180 5.32 -15.48 5.17
CA TRP A 180 5.94 -15.47 3.85
C TRP A 180 6.98 -16.58 3.75
N VAL A 181 6.88 -17.39 2.70
CA VAL A 181 7.80 -18.48 2.41
C VAL A 181 8.44 -18.31 1.03
N GLY A 182 9.68 -18.75 0.90
CA GLY A 182 10.45 -18.65 -0.34
C GLY A 182 11.86 -18.11 -0.12
N ASP A 183 12.42 -17.52 -1.17
CA ASP A 183 13.77 -16.96 -1.16
C ASP A 183 13.81 -15.56 -1.79
N ARG A 184 15.01 -15.03 -2.07
CA ARG A 184 15.18 -13.67 -2.61
C ARG A 184 14.74 -13.50 -4.07
N SER A 185 14.32 -14.58 -4.73
CA SER A 185 13.84 -14.59 -6.11
C SER A 185 12.32 -14.73 -6.21
N VAL A 186 11.72 -15.47 -5.28
CA VAL A 186 10.27 -15.67 -5.20
C VAL A 186 9.86 -15.74 -3.73
N LEU A 187 8.99 -14.82 -3.31
CA LEU A 187 8.29 -14.87 -2.03
C LEU A 187 6.80 -15.03 -2.27
N VAL A 188 6.19 -15.98 -1.55
CA VAL A 188 4.75 -16.21 -1.52
C VAL A 188 4.22 -16.15 -0.10
N CYS A 189 3.00 -15.65 0.05
CA CYS A 189 2.25 -15.52 1.29
C CYS A 189 1.28 -16.70 1.43
N ASP A 190 1.11 -17.22 2.65
CA ASP A 190 0.14 -18.27 2.97
C ASP A 190 -1.29 -17.73 3.22
N GLY A 191 -1.47 -16.41 3.21
CA GLY A 191 -2.76 -15.76 3.39
C GLY A 191 -3.77 -16.07 2.28
N GLU A 192 -5.00 -16.42 2.68
CA GLU A 192 -6.08 -16.80 1.75
C GLU A 192 -6.38 -15.72 0.70
N PHE A 193 -6.35 -14.45 1.12
CA PHE A 193 -6.67 -13.31 0.27
C PHE A 193 -5.45 -12.68 -0.39
N ALA A 194 -4.23 -13.19 -0.18
CA ALA A 194 -3.05 -12.66 -0.83
C ALA A 194 -3.03 -13.07 -2.32
N VAL A 195 -2.70 -12.13 -3.21
CA VAL A 195 -2.50 -12.46 -4.63
C VAL A 195 -1.16 -13.18 -4.85
N ARG A 196 -0.16 -12.87 -4.03
CA ARG A 196 1.15 -13.53 -4.03
C ARG A 196 1.13 -14.84 -3.25
N LYS A 197 0.17 -15.72 -3.52
CA LYS A 197 0.09 -17.06 -2.91
C LYS A 197 0.45 -18.15 -3.93
N PRO A 198 0.68 -19.41 -3.53
CA PRO A 198 0.88 -20.51 -4.48
C PRO A 198 -0.25 -20.56 -5.53
N GLY A 199 0.11 -20.41 -6.81
CA GLY A 199 -0.85 -20.37 -7.93
C GLY A 199 -1.67 -19.08 -8.07
N GLY A 200 -1.43 -18.06 -7.23
CA GLY A 200 -2.16 -16.79 -7.26
C GLY A 200 -1.69 -15.84 -8.37
N LEU A 201 -0.39 -15.78 -8.63
CA LEU A 201 0.20 -15.06 -9.76
C LEU A 201 1.05 -16.01 -10.61
N PRO A 202 1.21 -15.74 -11.92
CA PRO A 202 2.21 -16.42 -12.73
C PRO A 202 3.62 -16.29 -12.14
N ASP A 203 4.44 -17.33 -12.24
CA ASP A 203 5.82 -17.35 -11.73
C ASP A 203 6.66 -16.15 -12.18
N VAL A 204 6.46 -15.71 -13.43
CA VAL A 204 7.15 -14.54 -13.99
C VAL A 204 6.79 -13.27 -13.22
N ASP A 205 5.51 -13.08 -12.89
CA ASP A 205 5.04 -11.90 -12.16
C ASP A 205 5.49 -11.97 -10.69
N LEU A 206 5.49 -13.15 -10.06
CA LEU A 206 6.04 -13.33 -8.71
C LEU A 206 7.52 -12.93 -8.62
N ARG A 207 8.33 -13.34 -9.60
CA ARG A 207 9.75 -12.95 -9.67
C ARG A 207 9.92 -11.47 -9.93
N LEU A 208 9.11 -10.89 -10.82
CA LEU A 208 9.15 -9.46 -11.13
C LEU A 208 8.84 -8.62 -9.88
N VAL A 209 7.76 -8.96 -9.16
CA VAL A 209 7.37 -8.28 -7.92
C VAL A 209 8.46 -8.43 -6.86
N THR A 210 8.89 -9.66 -6.59
CA THR A 210 9.92 -9.93 -5.57
C THR A 210 11.22 -9.21 -5.92
N GLY A 211 11.65 -9.25 -7.18
CA GLY A 211 12.85 -8.57 -7.65
C GLY A 211 12.76 -7.04 -7.56
N ALA A 212 11.60 -6.47 -7.90
CA ALA A 212 11.31 -5.05 -7.77
C ALA A 212 11.37 -4.56 -6.31
N LEU A 213 10.80 -5.34 -5.38
CA LEU A 213 10.72 -4.97 -3.96
C LEU A 213 12.00 -5.28 -3.18
N LEU A 214 12.74 -6.32 -3.57
CA LEU A 214 14.00 -6.70 -2.93
C LEU A 214 15.24 -6.05 -3.58
N GLY A 215 15.06 -5.34 -4.69
CA GLY A 215 16.16 -4.71 -5.44
C GLY A 215 17.13 -5.73 -6.06
N THR A 216 16.66 -6.92 -6.39
CA THR A 216 17.49 -8.04 -6.91
C THR A 216 17.46 -8.18 -8.43
N GLY A 217 16.98 -7.17 -9.17
CA GLY A 217 17.04 -7.10 -10.63
C GLY A 217 18.13 -6.15 -11.13
N ASN A 218 19.10 -6.67 -11.89
CA ASN A 218 20.03 -5.88 -12.70
C ASN A 218 19.22 -5.04 -13.74
N PRO A 219 19.64 -3.82 -14.11
CA PRO A 219 19.01 -3.05 -15.19
C PRO A 219 19.03 -3.80 -16.54
#